data_AF-A0A2D7I1B9-F1
#
_entry.id   AF-A0A2D7I1B9-F1
#
_cell.length_a   1.000
_cell.length_b   1.000
_cell.length_c   1.000
_cell.angle_alpha   90.00
_cell.angle_beta   90.00
_cell.angle_gamma   90.00
#
_symmetry.space_group_name_H-M   'P 1'
#
loop_
_entity.id
_entity.type
_entity.pdbx_description
1 polymer ?
#
loop_
_entity_poly.entity_id
_entity_poly.type
_entity_poly.pdbx_seq_one_letter_code
_entity_poly.pdbx_strand_id
1 'polypeptide(L)'
;MRSHLENEAESTFSRNDERVGESAFQLRLGPRSGRRQEGAALLVSIIMLTIMGLIGLGSMELATRDRQVAGFLASARSALYAADAGVALGQVIIDQNVGLLVPQGVAALFSFNPDFPDEGSPRILGDGSVSQPRFIQDPDPAVEQAVEYIGMGEACDDWIMSDEFGGSQWREAIFSINVEGQTSGMVGASKRIEASAGYCYPYQ
;
A
#
# COMPACT_ATOMS: atom_id res chain seq x y z
N MET A 1 12.70 -24.61 -30.14
CA MET A 1 13.52 -23.37 -30.12
C MET A 1 12.89 -22.45 -29.09
N ARG A 2 13.44 -22.12 -27.93
CA ARG A 2 14.80 -22.24 -27.39
C ARG A 2 14.61 -22.12 -25.87
N SER A 3 14.45 -23.25 -25.19
CA SER A 3 14.44 -23.39 -23.74
C SER A 3 15.85 -23.76 -23.32
N HIS A 4 16.64 -22.81 -22.82
CA HIS A 4 17.94 -22.98 -22.16
C HIS A 4 18.52 -21.58 -21.97
N LEU A 5 19.24 -21.37 -20.85
CA LEU A 5 19.85 -20.13 -20.32
C LEU A 5 18.96 -19.51 -19.22
N GLU A 6 19.32 -19.42 -17.94
CA GLU A 6 20.60 -19.59 -17.23
C GLU A 6 20.27 -19.99 -15.79
N ASN A 7 20.66 -21.21 -15.43
CA ASN A 7 20.75 -21.73 -14.06
C ASN A 7 22.24 -21.89 -13.81
N GLU A 8 22.94 -20.82 -13.42
CA GLU A 8 24.36 -20.88 -13.03
C GLU A 8 24.65 -19.82 -11.96
N ALA A 9 24.48 -20.18 -10.69
CA ALA A 9 25.14 -19.51 -9.57
C ALA A 9 25.26 -20.46 -8.37
N GLU A 10 25.76 -21.67 -8.63
CA GLU A 10 26.28 -22.57 -7.60
C GLU A 10 27.70 -23.01 -8.00
N SER A 11 28.56 -23.17 -6.99
CA SER A 11 29.92 -23.71 -7.06
C SER A 11 31.06 -22.72 -7.36
N THR A 12 31.57 -22.11 -6.30
CA THR A 12 33.01 -21.85 -6.14
C THR A 12 33.30 -21.53 -4.67
N PHE A 13 33.14 -22.52 -3.80
CA PHE A 13 33.84 -22.49 -2.51
C PHE A 13 34.73 -23.72 -2.41
N SER A 14 35.92 -23.51 -2.96
CA SER A 14 37.01 -24.46 -3.04
C SER A 14 37.47 -24.86 -1.65
N ARG A 15 37.23 -26.13 -1.36
CA ARG A 15 38.19 -27.08 -0.78
C ARG A 15 39.61 -26.51 -0.75
N ASN A 16 40.06 -26.10 0.43
CA ASN A 16 41.49 -25.98 0.75
C ASN A 16 41.78 -26.96 1.87
N ASP A 17 42.29 -28.10 1.45
CA ASP A 17 42.92 -29.11 2.25
C ASP A 17 44.26 -28.59 2.78
N GLU A 18 44.47 -28.89 4.05
CA GLU A 18 45.71 -29.37 4.63
C GLU A 18 47.00 -28.50 4.69
N ARG A 19 47.45 -28.45 5.95
CA ARG A 19 48.83 -28.42 6.45
C ARG A 19 49.51 -27.05 6.47
N VAL A 20 49.80 -26.60 7.68
CA VAL A 20 51.14 -26.69 8.29
C VAL A 20 51.04 -26.01 9.66
N GLY A 21 51.48 -26.70 10.72
CA GLY A 21 51.66 -26.04 12.01
C GLY A 21 51.41 -26.88 13.25
N GLU A 22 51.72 -28.19 13.24
CA GLU A 22 51.98 -28.91 14.48
C GLU A 22 53.26 -28.34 15.12
N SER A 23 53.09 -27.42 16.06
CA SER A 23 54.14 -26.97 16.96
C SER A 23 53.66 -27.17 18.37
N ALA A 24 54.00 -28.36 18.86
CA ALA A 24 54.31 -28.70 20.25
C ALA A 24 54.14 -27.56 21.27
N PHE A 25 52.96 -27.47 21.85
CA PHE A 25 52.82 -26.95 23.20
C PHE A 25 52.12 -28.00 24.04
N GLN A 26 52.90 -28.99 24.47
CA GLN A 26 52.49 -29.96 25.48
C GLN A 26 52.40 -29.25 26.83
N LEU A 27 51.28 -28.57 27.05
CA LEU A 27 50.81 -28.26 28.40
C LEU A 27 50.35 -29.57 29.03
N ARG A 28 51.27 -30.13 29.81
CA ARG A 28 51.11 -31.30 30.67
C ARG A 28 49.99 -31.04 31.70
N LEU A 29 48.75 -31.28 31.32
CA LEU A 29 47.62 -31.36 32.25
C LEU A 29 47.72 -32.70 33.00
N GLY A 30 48.14 -32.61 34.26
CA GLY A 30 48.21 -33.75 35.16
C GLY A 30 46.82 -34.40 35.38
N PRO A 31 46.75 -35.73 35.52
CA PRO A 31 45.50 -36.44 35.75
C PRO A 31 45.06 -36.30 37.21
N ARG A 32 44.34 -35.22 37.54
CA ARG A 32 43.59 -35.10 38.80
C ARG A 32 42.31 -34.29 38.57
N SER A 33 41.21 -34.99 38.23
CA SER A 33 39.80 -34.69 38.63
C SER A 33 38.72 -35.22 37.67
N GLY A 34 38.70 -36.52 37.34
CA GLY A 34 37.61 -37.12 36.54
C GLY A 34 36.20 -36.90 37.11
N ARG A 35 36.07 -36.73 38.43
CA ARG A 35 34.80 -36.44 39.12
C ARG A 35 34.30 -34.99 38.99
N ARG A 36 35.15 -34.01 38.61
CA ARG A 36 34.72 -32.61 38.39
C ARG A 36 34.38 -32.32 36.92
N GLN A 37 34.87 -33.14 35.99
CA GLN A 37 34.61 -32.99 34.54
C GLN A 37 33.19 -33.43 34.15
N GLU A 38 32.61 -34.42 34.84
CA GLU A 38 31.21 -34.85 34.62
C GLU A 38 30.20 -33.71 34.88
N GLY A 39 30.44 -32.90 35.91
CA GLY A 39 29.57 -31.75 36.23
C GLY A 39 29.67 -30.62 35.19
N ALA A 40 30.85 -30.42 34.60
CA ALA A 40 31.08 -29.40 33.58
C ALA A 40 30.36 -29.73 32.27
N ALA A 41 30.34 -31.01 31.86
CA ALA A 41 29.66 -31.43 30.64
C ALA A 41 28.13 -31.20 30.71
N LEU A 42 27.52 -31.44 31.87
CA LEU A 42 26.09 -31.22 32.09
C LEU A 42 25.74 -29.72 32.07
N LEU A 43 26.58 -28.86 32.66
CA LEU A 43 26.38 -27.42 32.55
C LEU A 43 26.46 -26.92 31.12
N VAL A 44 27.44 -27.40 30.35
CA VAL A 44 27.60 -27.00 28.94
C VAL A 44 26.40 -27.44 28.11
N SER A 45 25.88 -28.66 28.30
CA SER A 45 24.71 -29.12 27.56
C SER A 45 23.46 -28.31 27.89
N ILE A 46 23.22 -27.96 29.16
CA ILE A 46 22.09 -27.10 29.55
C ILE A 46 22.21 -25.72 28.93
N ILE A 47 23.40 -25.10 28.95
CA ILE A 47 23.63 -23.78 28.34
C ILE A 47 23.39 -23.83 26.83
N MET A 48 23.84 -24.89 26.15
CA MET A 48 23.61 -25.03 24.72
C MET A 48 22.12 -25.22 24.39
N LEU A 49 21.40 -25.96 25.24
CA LEU A 49 19.98 -26.21 25.08
C LEU A 49 19.14 -24.95 25.34
N THR A 50 19.52 -24.12 26.32
CA THR A 50 18.87 -22.83 26.57
C THR A 50 19.16 -21.82 25.45
N ILE A 51 20.38 -21.76 24.92
CA ILE A 51 20.70 -20.90 23.77
C ILE A 51 19.86 -21.29 22.55
N MET A 52 19.77 -22.59 22.22
CA MET A 52 18.90 -23.07 21.14
C MET A 52 17.42 -22.74 21.39
N GLY A 53 16.95 -22.89 22.64
CA GLY A 53 15.59 -22.51 23.02
C GLY A 53 15.29 -21.03 22.80
N LEU A 54 16.22 -20.15 23.16
CA LEU A 54 16.09 -18.71 22.95
C LEU A 54 16.06 -18.33 21.46
N ILE A 55 16.90 -18.97 20.63
CA ILE A 55 16.91 -18.75 19.17
C ILE A 55 15.57 -19.20 18.55
N GLY A 56 15.05 -20.35 18.99
CA GLY A 56 13.75 -20.87 18.54
C GLY A 56 12.58 -19.94 18.88
N LEU A 57 12.54 -19.44 20.12
CA LEU A 57 11.52 -18.48 20.56
C LEU A 57 11.62 -17.15 19.79
N GLY A 58 12.84 -16.61 19.61
CA GLY A 58 13.05 -15.38 18.85
C GLY A 58 12.60 -15.50 17.38
N SER A 59 12.79 -16.66 16.77
CA SER A 59 12.34 -16.92 15.38
C SER A 59 10.81 -16.94 15.26
N MET A 60 10.10 -17.45 16.27
CA MET A 60 8.65 -17.48 16.28
C MET A 60 8.04 -16.09 16.42
N GLU A 61 8.62 -15.24 17.27
CA GLU A 61 8.18 -13.85 17.43
C GLU A 61 8.40 -13.03 16.15
N LEU A 62 9.49 -13.27 15.43
CA LEU A 62 9.73 -12.62 14.15
C LEU A 62 8.67 -13.04 13.11
N ALA A 63 8.39 -14.34 13.00
CA ALA A 63 7.40 -14.85 12.06
C ALA A 63 5.96 -14.39 12.36
N THR A 64 5.59 -14.22 13.63
CA THR A 64 4.27 -13.68 13.99
C THR A 64 4.17 -12.20 13.64
N ARG A 65 5.23 -11.42 13.88
CA ARG A 65 5.30 -10.01 13.51
C ARG A 65 5.18 -9.82 11.99
N ASP A 66 5.88 -10.63 11.20
CA ASP A 66 5.81 -10.58 9.74
C ASP A 66 4.40 -10.86 9.22
N ARG A 67 3.70 -11.84 9.81
CA ARG A 67 2.29 -12.13 9.45
C ARG A 67 1.36 -10.98 9.78
N GLN A 68 1.55 -10.32 10.93
CA GLN A 68 0.74 -9.16 11.30
C GLN A 68 0.96 -7.99 10.33
N VAL A 69 2.22 -7.73 9.94
CA VAL A 69 2.55 -6.69 8.96
C VAL A 69 1.94 -7.02 7.60
N ALA A 70 2.06 -8.26 7.13
CA ALA A 70 1.47 -8.68 5.85
C ALA A 70 -0.06 -8.52 5.84
N GLY A 71 -0.74 -8.89 6.93
CA GLY A 71 -2.19 -8.72 7.07
C GLY A 71 -2.62 -7.26 7.06
N PHE A 72 -1.87 -6.39 7.74
CA PHE A 72 -2.14 -4.95 7.74
C PHE A 72 -1.92 -4.34 6.34
N LEU A 73 -0.83 -4.69 5.65
CA LEU A 73 -0.55 -4.20 4.30
C LEU A 73 -1.63 -4.62 3.29
N ALA A 74 -2.13 -5.87 3.39
CA ALA A 74 -3.23 -6.35 2.55
C ALA A 74 -4.53 -5.55 2.81
N SER A 75 -4.83 -5.29 4.09
CA SER A 75 -6.00 -4.49 4.48
C SER A 75 -5.88 -3.04 4.02
N ALA A 76 -4.70 -2.43 4.19
CA ALA A 76 -4.43 -1.06 3.75
C ALA A 76 -4.53 -0.91 2.22
N ARG A 77 -4.08 -1.90 1.45
CA ARG A 77 -4.22 -1.93 0.00
C ARG A 77 -5.69 -2.03 -0.43
N SER A 78 -6.47 -2.85 0.26
CA SER A 78 -7.91 -3.01 -0.03
C SER A 78 -8.70 -1.74 0.31
N ALA A 79 -8.34 -1.06 1.41
CA ALA A 79 -8.90 0.24 1.75
C ALA A 79 -8.59 1.28 0.66
N LEU A 80 -7.35 1.33 0.16
CA LEU A 80 -6.98 2.23 -0.93
C LEU A 80 -7.81 1.96 -2.19
N TYR A 81 -7.98 0.70 -2.59
CA TYR A 81 -8.81 0.35 -3.75
C TYR A 81 -10.28 0.77 -3.58
N ALA A 82 -10.81 0.74 -2.36
CA ALA A 82 -12.14 1.26 -2.13
C ALA A 82 -12.21 2.78 -2.28
N ALA A 83 -11.24 3.51 -1.72
CA ALA A 83 -11.16 4.95 -1.90
C ALA A 83 -11.05 5.32 -3.39
N ASP A 84 -10.20 4.63 -4.15
CA ASP A 84 -10.08 4.82 -5.61
C ASP A 84 -11.40 4.61 -6.34
N ALA A 85 -12.18 3.60 -5.93
CA ALA A 85 -13.50 3.35 -6.52
C ALA A 85 -14.50 4.48 -6.22
N GLY A 86 -14.45 5.07 -5.04
CA GLY A 86 -15.28 6.24 -4.71
C GLY A 86 -14.83 7.50 -5.47
N VAL A 87 -13.53 7.69 -5.67
CA VAL A 87 -13.01 8.78 -6.52
C VAL A 87 -13.49 8.62 -7.96
N ALA A 88 -13.40 7.41 -8.52
CA ALA A 88 -13.91 7.11 -9.85
C ALA A 88 -15.42 7.35 -9.97
N LEU A 89 -16.20 7.03 -8.93
CA LEU A 89 -17.62 7.35 -8.87
C LEU A 89 -17.86 8.88 -8.87
N GLY A 90 -17.08 9.62 -8.08
CA GLY A 90 -17.13 11.08 -8.05
C GLY A 90 -16.86 11.70 -9.42
N GLN A 91 -15.89 11.17 -10.17
CA GLN A 91 -15.62 11.59 -11.54
C GLN A 91 -16.82 11.35 -12.47
N VAL A 92 -17.44 10.17 -12.40
CA VAL A 92 -18.64 9.86 -13.21
C VAL A 92 -19.80 10.83 -12.88
N ILE A 93 -19.96 11.18 -11.61
CA ILE A 93 -20.97 12.15 -11.15
C ILE A 93 -20.68 13.54 -11.74
N ILE A 94 -19.43 13.99 -11.73
CA ILE A 94 -19.02 15.26 -12.35
C ILE A 94 -19.37 15.24 -13.85
N ASP A 95 -18.95 14.20 -14.57
CA ASP A 95 -19.17 14.09 -16.02
C ASP A 95 -20.67 14.11 -16.38
N GLN A 96 -21.52 13.48 -15.57
CA GLN A 96 -22.97 13.42 -15.81
C GLN A 96 -23.70 14.72 -15.49
N ASN A 97 -23.28 15.44 -14.46
CA ASN A 97 -24.04 16.59 -13.94
C ASN A 97 -23.50 17.93 -14.45
N VAL A 98 -22.19 18.09 -14.60
CA VAL A 98 -21.58 19.38 -14.98
C VAL A 98 -21.99 19.80 -16.39
N GLY A 99 -22.11 18.84 -17.31
CA GLY A 99 -22.62 19.12 -18.66
C GLY A 99 -24.02 19.72 -18.70
N LEU A 100 -24.85 19.48 -17.68
CA LEU A 100 -26.20 20.04 -17.54
C LEU A 100 -26.22 21.41 -16.87
N LEU A 101 -25.19 21.72 -16.08
CA LEU A 101 -25.07 22.95 -15.30
C LEU A 101 -24.38 24.06 -16.09
N VAL A 102 -23.38 23.71 -16.90
CA VAL A 102 -22.62 24.69 -17.71
C VAL A 102 -23.54 25.60 -18.55
N PRO A 103 -24.58 25.11 -19.27
CA PRO A 103 -25.46 25.98 -20.04
C PRO A 103 -26.28 26.97 -19.19
N GLN A 104 -26.39 26.75 -17.89
CA GLN A 104 -27.07 27.62 -16.94
C GLN A 104 -26.15 28.75 -16.42
N GLY A 105 -24.87 28.70 -16.78
CA GLY A 105 -23.84 29.66 -16.40
C GLY A 105 -22.98 29.18 -15.23
N VAL A 106 -21.79 29.79 -15.10
CA VAL A 106 -20.79 29.44 -14.07
C VAL A 106 -21.32 29.59 -12.65
N ALA A 107 -22.28 30.49 -12.45
CA ALA A 107 -22.95 30.68 -11.16
C ALA A 107 -23.57 29.38 -10.60
N ALA A 108 -24.07 28.50 -11.49
CA ALA A 108 -24.68 27.23 -11.10
C ALA A 108 -23.67 26.22 -10.53
N LEU A 109 -22.38 26.33 -10.90
CA LEU A 109 -21.31 25.47 -10.38
C LEU A 109 -20.98 25.75 -8.92
N PHE A 110 -21.18 26.99 -8.43
CA PHE A 110 -21.00 27.31 -7.01
C PHE A 110 -22.07 26.68 -6.11
N SER A 111 -23.21 26.30 -6.67
CA SER A 111 -24.27 25.55 -5.99
C SER A 111 -24.24 24.06 -6.33
N PHE A 112 -23.14 23.56 -6.91
CA PHE A 112 -22.99 22.16 -7.25
C PHE A 112 -22.92 21.33 -5.97
N ASN A 113 -23.97 20.54 -5.74
CA ASN A 113 -24.06 19.57 -4.64
C ASN A 113 -24.65 18.29 -5.21
N PRO A 114 -23.82 17.42 -5.81
CA PRO A 114 -24.31 16.19 -6.39
C PRO A 114 -24.71 15.19 -5.31
N ASP A 115 -25.64 14.30 -5.65
CA ASP A 115 -25.98 13.16 -4.81
C ASP A 115 -24.83 12.14 -4.84
N PHE A 116 -23.94 12.21 -3.84
CA PHE A 116 -22.87 11.25 -3.63
C PHE A 116 -23.27 10.30 -2.49
N PRO A 117 -23.16 8.97 -2.66
CA PRO A 117 -23.59 8.04 -1.63
C PRO A 117 -22.69 8.13 -0.38
N ASP A 118 -23.32 8.16 0.80
CA ASP A 118 -22.61 8.16 2.10
C ASP A 118 -21.65 6.97 2.25
N GLU A 119 -22.03 5.81 1.68
CA GLU A 119 -21.25 4.58 1.69
C GLU A 119 -21.44 3.79 0.38
N GLY A 120 -20.36 3.19 -0.12
CA GLY A 120 -20.41 2.23 -1.23
C GLY A 120 -19.45 1.06 -1.04
N SER A 121 -19.81 -0.11 -1.59
CA SER A 121 -19.05 -1.36 -1.43
C SER A 121 -18.51 -1.86 -2.78
N PRO A 122 -17.30 -1.45 -3.18
CA PRO A 122 -16.71 -1.91 -4.42
C PRO A 122 -16.37 -3.40 -4.34
N ARG A 123 -16.65 -4.12 -5.43
CA ARG A 123 -16.34 -5.54 -5.53
C ARG A 123 -14.94 -5.74 -6.10
N ILE A 124 -14.01 -6.22 -5.27
CA ILE A 124 -12.71 -6.69 -5.75
C ILE A 124 -12.92 -8.06 -6.43
N LEU A 125 -12.64 -8.14 -7.73
CA LEU A 125 -12.66 -9.40 -8.47
C LEU A 125 -11.39 -10.20 -8.16
N GLY A 126 -11.53 -11.45 -7.75
CA GLY A 126 -10.41 -12.39 -7.58
C GLY A 126 -9.87 -12.57 -6.17
N ASP A 127 -10.37 -11.82 -5.18
CA ASP A 127 -10.01 -12.04 -3.77
C ASP A 127 -11.09 -12.89 -3.09
N GLY A 128 -10.80 -14.16 -2.83
CA GLY A 128 -11.76 -15.15 -2.36
C GLY A 128 -12.17 -15.03 -0.88
N SER A 129 -11.56 -14.13 -0.12
CA SER A 129 -11.83 -13.84 1.30
C SER A 129 -10.96 -12.61 1.63
N VAL A 130 -11.36 -11.54 2.31
CA VAL A 130 -11.84 -11.41 3.68
C VAL A 130 -12.17 -9.91 3.79
N SER A 131 -13.32 -9.52 4.33
CA SER A 131 -13.78 -8.12 4.45
C SER A 131 -14.07 -7.44 3.09
N GLN A 132 -15.34 -7.16 2.81
CA GLN A 132 -15.65 -6.25 1.70
C GLN A 132 -15.14 -4.87 2.10
N PRO A 133 -14.21 -4.29 1.33
CA PRO A 133 -13.83 -2.91 1.55
C PRO A 133 -15.00 -2.03 1.12
N ARG A 134 -15.11 -0.89 1.77
CA ARG A 134 -16.13 0.12 1.49
C ARG A 134 -15.46 1.46 1.34
N PHE A 135 -16.05 2.35 0.58
CA PHE A 135 -15.73 3.76 0.68
C PHE A 135 -16.85 4.47 1.40
N ILE A 136 -16.50 5.54 2.10
CA ILE A 136 -17.42 6.48 2.72
C ILE A 136 -17.05 7.88 2.28
N GLN A 137 -18.01 8.79 2.36
CA GLN A 137 -17.69 10.21 2.33
C GLN A 137 -16.70 10.53 3.46
N ASP A 138 -15.74 11.40 3.16
CA ASP A 138 -14.74 11.86 4.12
C ASP A 138 -15.43 12.40 5.40
N PRO A 139 -15.14 11.82 6.58
CA PRO A 139 -15.81 12.22 7.82
C PRO A 139 -15.25 13.53 8.40
N ASP A 140 -14.24 14.13 7.78
CA ASP A 140 -13.66 15.39 8.21
C ASP A 140 -14.70 16.52 8.14
N PRO A 141 -15.04 17.20 9.25
CA PRO A 141 -16.02 18.29 9.24
C PRO A 141 -15.57 19.51 8.43
N ALA A 142 -14.28 19.60 8.05
CA ALA A 142 -13.80 20.61 7.12
C ALA A 142 -14.20 20.31 5.65
N VAL A 143 -14.57 19.07 5.36
CA VAL A 143 -15.05 18.63 4.05
C VAL A 143 -16.57 18.55 4.12
N GLU A 144 -17.25 19.59 3.65
CA GLU A 144 -18.72 19.61 3.67
C GLU A 144 -19.34 18.56 2.73
N GLN A 145 -18.66 18.25 1.63
CA GLN A 145 -19.16 17.38 0.56
C GLN A 145 -18.06 16.48 -0.02
N ALA A 146 -18.42 15.26 -0.41
CA ALA A 146 -17.50 14.33 -1.08
C ALA A 146 -17.00 14.85 -2.43
N VAL A 147 -17.81 15.62 -3.14
CA VAL A 147 -17.44 16.26 -4.40
C VAL A 147 -17.78 17.74 -4.30
N GLU A 148 -16.77 18.59 -4.41
CA GLU A 148 -16.90 20.05 -4.26
C GLU A 148 -16.31 20.77 -5.47
N TYR A 149 -17.00 21.80 -5.94
CA TYR A 149 -16.43 22.71 -6.94
C TYR A 149 -15.45 23.69 -6.29
N ILE A 150 -14.18 23.65 -6.68
CA ILE A 150 -13.12 24.46 -6.06
C ILE A 150 -12.74 25.69 -6.88
N GLY A 151 -13.10 25.73 -8.17
CA GLY A 151 -12.90 26.92 -8.98
C GLY A 151 -12.69 26.65 -10.46
N MET A 152 -12.24 27.69 -11.15
CA MET A 152 -11.92 27.65 -12.57
C MET A 152 -10.43 27.39 -12.77
N GLY A 153 -10.12 26.49 -13.70
CA GLY A 153 -8.76 26.22 -14.15
C GLY A 153 -8.33 27.07 -15.33
N GLU A 154 -7.29 26.59 -16.02
CA GLU A 154 -6.76 27.24 -17.21
C GLU A 154 -7.64 26.96 -18.44
N ALA A 155 -7.29 27.59 -19.57
CA ALA A 155 -7.93 27.25 -20.84
C ALA A 155 -7.50 25.84 -21.25
N CYS A 156 -8.43 25.04 -21.78
CA CYS A 156 -8.10 23.68 -22.20
C CYS A 156 -7.29 23.70 -23.50
N ASP A 157 -5.97 23.49 -23.40
CA ASP A 157 -4.99 23.65 -24.50
C ASP A 157 -5.26 22.73 -25.71
N ASP A 158 -5.81 21.54 -25.50
CA ASP A 158 -6.00 20.55 -26.57
C ASP A 158 -7.27 20.78 -27.43
N TRP A 159 -8.10 21.78 -27.09
CA TRP A 159 -9.41 22.02 -27.72
C TRP A 159 -9.50 23.38 -28.44
N ILE A 160 -8.35 23.97 -28.77
CA ILE A 160 -8.26 25.20 -29.55
C ILE A 160 -8.73 24.92 -30.99
N MET A 161 -10.03 25.04 -31.24
CA MET A 161 -10.52 25.27 -32.59
C MET A 161 -10.01 26.66 -33.00
N SER A 162 -9.09 26.68 -33.97
CA SER A 162 -8.40 27.84 -34.54
C SER A 162 -9.08 29.19 -34.28
N ASP A 163 -8.35 30.08 -33.60
CA ASP A 163 -8.71 31.49 -33.35
C ASP A 163 -9.03 32.28 -34.63
N GLU A 164 -8.69 31.77 -35.82
CA GLU A 164 -9.01 32.42 -37.10
C GLU A 164 -10.51 32.52 -37.41
N PHE A 165 -11.36 31.75 -36.71
CA PHE A 165 -12.81 31.75 -36.94
C PHE A 165 -13.67 32.19 -35.75
N GLY A 166 -13.07 32.76 -34.69
CA GLY A 166 -13.83 33.15 -33.49
C GLY A 166 -14.37 31.95 -32.72
N GLY A 167 -13.52 30.93 -32.52
CA GLY A 167 -13.88 29.67 -31.85
C GLY A 167 -14.32 29.86 -30.39
N SER A 168 -15.09 28.90 -29.89
CA SER A 168 -15.49 28.83 -28.48
C SER A 168 -14.25 28.63 -27.61
N GLN A 169 -13.96 29.57 -26.71
CA GLN A 169 -12.91 29.38 -25.71
C GLN A 169 -13.36 28.26 -24.77
N TRP A 170 -12.52 27.25 -24.52
CA TRP A 170 -12.83 26.20 -23.55
C TRP A 170 -12.22 26.56 -22.21
N ARG A 171 -13.00 26.45 -21.14
CA ARG A 171 -12.51 26.65 -19.77
C ARG A 171 -12.67 25.37 -18.96
N GLU A 172 -11.73 25.17 -18.04
CA GLU A 172 -11.77 24.07 -17.10
C GLU A 172 -12.52 24.47 -15.83
N ALA A 173 -13.47 23.64 -15.39
CA ALA A 173 -14.00 23.66 -14.03
C ALA A 173 -13.26 22.59 -13.21
N ILE A 174 -12.74 22.97 -12.05
CA ILE A 174 -11.99 22.09 -11.16
C ILE A 174 -12.86 21.71 -9.97
N PHE A 175 -12.87 20.41 -9.67
CA PHE A 175 -13.58 19.81 -8.55
C PHE A 175 -12.59 19.08 -7.65
N SER A 176 -12.82 19.11 -6.34
CA SER A 176 -12.16 18.24 -5.36
C SER A 176 -13.06 17.07 -5.04
N ILE A 177 -12.50 15.87 -4.97
CA ILE A 177 -13.17 14.62 -4.62
C ILE A 177 -12.47 14.05 -3.38
N ASN A 178 -13.20 13.99 -2.28
CA ASN A 178 -12.71 13.57 -0.96
C ASN A 178 -13.43 12.29 -0.51
N VAL A 179 -12.68 11.19 -0.43
CA VAL A 179 -13.24 9.86 -0.12
C VAL A 179 -12.33 9.12 0.84
N GLU A 180 -12.91 8.41 1.81
CA GLU A 180 -12.19 7.49 2.67
C GLU A 180 -12.58 6.03 2.38
N GLY A 181 -11.59 5.22 2.04
CA GLY A 181 -11.73 3.77 1.93
C GLY A 181 -11.45 3.10 3.27
N GLN A 182 -12.26 2.10 3.63
CA GLN A 182 -12.17 1.35 4.88
C GLN A 182 -12.31 -0.15 4.63
N THR A 183 -11.65 -0.94 5.47
CA THR A 183 -11.82 -2.41 5.52
C THR A 183 -12.54 -2.82 6.79
N SER A 184 -13.43 -3.82 6.68
CA SER A 184 -14.16 -4.36 7.83
C SER A 184 -13.31 -5.38 8.60
N GLY A 185 -12.91 -5.08 9.84
CA GLY A 185 -12.14 -6.03 10.66
C GLY A 185 -11.76 -5.47 12.03
N MET A 186 -11.32 -6.35 12.93
CA MET A 186 -10.84 -5.96 14.28
C MET A 186 -9.65 -4.99 14.25
N VAL A 187 -8.86 -5.01 13.17
CA VAL A 187 -7.72 -4.11 12.92
C VAL A 187 -7.94 -3.33 11.63
N GLY A 188 -9.20 -2.98 11.34
CA GLY A 188 -9.60 -2.32 10.09
C GLY A 188 -8.62 -1.20 9.69
N ALA A 189 -8.23 -1.19 8.42
CA ALA A 189 -7.42 -0.13 7.85
C ALA A 189 -8.32 0.90 7.17
N SER A 190 -7.97 2.18 7.32
CA SER A 190 -8.56 3.29 6.57
C SER A 190 -7.52 4.02 5.73
N LYS A 191 -7.95 4.54 4.58
CA LYS A 191 -7.15 5.36 3.67
C LYS A 191 -8.02 6.47 3.08
N ARG A 192 -7.61 7.71 3.32
CA ARG A 192 -8.21 8.91 2.73
C ARG A 192 -7.52 9.23 1.40
N ILE A 193 -8.30 9.58 0.39
CA ILE A 193 -7.83 10.12 -0.89
C ILE A 193 -8.54 11.45 -1.12
N GLU A 194 -7.74 12.45 -1.45
CA GLU A 194 -8.17 13.71 -2.01
C GLU A 194 -7.66 13.77 -3.44
N ALA A 195 -8.57 13.91 -4.40
CA ALA A 195 -8.26 13.97 -5.82
C ALA A 195 -8.89 15.21 -6.44
N SER A 196 -8.21 15.84 -7.39
CA SER A 196 -8.79 16.90 -8.21
C SER A 196 -9.20 16.35 -9.57
N ALA A 197 -10.36 16.79 -10.05
CA ALA A 197 -10.87 16.46 -11.38
C ALA A 197 -11.20 17.75 -12.15
N GLY A 198 -10.72 17.83 -13.39
CA GLY A 198 -11.01 18.91 -14.31
C GLY A 198 -12.08 18.51 -15.32
N TYR A 199 -13.03 19.42 -15.59
CA TYR A 199 -14.02 19.26 -16.65
C TYR A 199 -13.96 20.45 -17.61
N CYS A 200 -13.60 20.18 -18.87
CA CYS A 200 -13.54 21.19 -19.92
C CYS A 200 -14.92 21.45 -20.52
N TYR A 201 -15.30 22.73 -20.61
CA TYR A 201 -16.58 23.13 -21.17
C TYR A 201 -16.46 24.39 -22.06
N PRO A 202 -17.39 24.58 -23.03
CA PRO A 202 -17.32 25.73 -23.91
C PRO A 202 -17.80 26.99 -23.17
N TYR A 203 -16.98 28.03 -23.18
CA TYR A 203 -17.29 29.36 -22.68
C TYR A 203 -18.10 30.11 -23.73
N GLN A 204 -19.34 30.48 -23.38
CA GLN A 204 -20.25 31.25 -24.23
C GLN A 204 -20.21 32.74 -23.89
#